data_AF-A0A7C2CR75-F1
#
_entry.id   AF-A0A7C2CR75-F1
#
_cell.length_a   1.000
_cell.length_b   1.000
_cell.length_c   1.000
_cell.angle_alpha   90.00
_cell.angle_beta   90.00
_cell.angle_gamma   90.00
#
_symmetry.space_group_name_H-M   'P 1'
#
loop_
_entity.id
_entity.type
_entity.pdbx_description
1 polymer ?
#
loop_
_entity_poly.entity_id
_entity_poly.type
_entity_poly.pdbx_seq_one_letter_code
_entity_poly.pdbx_strand_id
1 'polypeptide(L)'
;MTETVKPEPAVITTETPNIKENIAKRKTIVYQAPIDPTVIRVSGEKLKLSLFAKFGLFKPKPEEIQFVSIEKYYEPYMVISGRYFLDYYRKCTYTFRVDDAVKEVVLLGNKFIPEESNAGRNSRFVKVNGEERLNNETKVFLVLDKNGRDAMLNKLPSAPAEKNPSKILKEFGIEEFAENADINIVRERIAKRPADLSRIIEEVFEINERSVIYTPRFKLLFRNVKTGEEKTLVLDGVTSEKIG
;
A
#
# COMPACT_ATOMS: atom_id res chain seq x y z
N MET A 1 34.45 -48.66 22.02
CA MET A 1 34.53 -47.34 22.68
C MET A 1 33.85 -46.37 21.75
N THR A 2 32.68 -45.86 22.13
CA THR A 2 31.83 -45.01 21.27
C THR A 2 31.98 -43.58 21.76
N GLU A 3 32.66 -42.73 20.99
CA GLU A 3 32.80 -41.31 21.33
C GLU A 3 31.44 -40.63 21.27
N THR A 4 31.05 -40.04 22.40
CA THR A 4 29.88 -39.18 22.49
C THR A 4 30.27 -37.82 21.94
N VAL A 5 30.03 -37.57 20.66
CA VAL A 5 30.18 -36.24 20.08
C VAL A 5 29.05 -35.37 20.62
N LYS A 6 29.38 -34.50 21.58
CA LYS A 6 28.47 -33.43 22.02
C LYS A 6 28.26 -32.48 20.82
N PRO A 7 27.02 -32.14 20.45
CA PRO A 7 26.82 -31.08 19.48
C PRO A 7 27.34 -29.78 20.07
N GLU A 8 28.32 -29.16 19.41
CA GLU A 8 28.72 -27.80 19.71
C GLU A 8 27.47 -26.90 19.63
N PRO A 9 27.27 -25.97 20.59
CA PRO A 9 26.21 -24.99 20.47
C PRO A 9 26.49 -24.17 19.22
N ALA A 10 25.65 -24.35 18.19
CA ALA A 10 25.67 -23.51 17.02
C ALA A 10 25.55 -22.06 17.49
N VAL A 11 26.64 -21.31 17.34
CA VAL A 11 26.65 -19.87 17.54
C VAL A 11 25.74 -19.30 16.45
N ILE A 12 24.49 -19.04 16.82
CA ILE A 12 23.55 -18.32 15.96
C ILE A 12 24.00 -16.87 16.02
N THR A 13 24.93 -16.50 15.14
CA THR A 13 25.21 -15.10 14.86
C THR A 13 23.92 -14.54 14.27
N THR A 14 23.19 -13.76 15.05
CA THR A 14 22.03 -12.97 14.59
C THR A 14 22.53 -11.78 13.77
N GLU A 15 23.33 -12.03 12.74
CA GLU A 15 23.55 -11.04 11.71
C GLU A 15 22.22 -10.91 10.98
N THR A 16 21.54 -9.78 11.18
CA THR A 16 20.36 -9.47 10.39
C THR A 16 20.86 -9.34 8.95
N PRO A 17 20.49 -10.24 8.03
CA PRO A 17 20.99 -10.14 6.67
C PRO A 17 20.55 -8.79 6.11
N ASN A 18 21.51 -8.07 5.54
CA ASN A 18 21.28 -6.75 4.98
C ASN A 18 20.31 -6.90 3.81
N ILE A 19 19.10 -6.34 3.94
CA ILE A 19 18.06 -6.47 2.92
C ILE A 19 18.57 -5.84 1.63
N LYS A 20 18.52 -6.56 0.51
CA LYS A 20 18.86 -5.98 -0.79
C LYS A 20 17.73 -5.02 -1.18
N GLU A 21 18.02 -3.73 -1.22
CA GLU A 21 17.05 -2.71 -1.64
C GLU A 21 17.33 -2.23 -3.07
N ASN A 22 16.30 -2.26 -3.91
CA ASN A 22 16.34 -1.69 -5.26
C ASN A 22 15.18 -0.69 -5.41
N ILE A 23 15.48 0.60 -5.28
CA ILE A 23 14.47 1.66 -5.18
C ILE A 23 14.62 2.58 -6.39
N ALA A 24 13.59 2.62 -7.24
CA ALA A 24 13.51 3.55 -8.35
C ALA A 24 13.52 5.01 -7.86
N LYS A 25 14.09 5.90 -8.68
CA LYS A 25 13.99 7.34 -8.45
C LYS A 25 12.54 7.81 -8.60
N ARG A 26 12.11 8.67 -7.68
CA ARG A 26 10.78 9.27 -7.72
C ARG A 26 10.64 10.22 -8.90
N LYS A 27 9.60 10.03 -9.70
CA LYS A 27 9.23 10.97 -10.77
C LYS A 27 8.21 11.97 -10.24
N THR A 28 8.36 13.23 -10.63
CA THR A 28 7.37 14.27 -10.37
C THR A 28 6.63 14.58 -11.66
N ILE A 29 5.32 14.39 -11.66
CA ILE A 29 4.44 14.62 -12.82
C ILE A 29 3.38 15.62 -12.40
N VAL A 30 3.22 16.69 -13.17
CA VAL A 30 2.12 17.64 -12.99
C VAL A 30 1.24 17.52 -14.21
N TYR A 31 -0.05 17.27 -14.02
CA TYR A 31 -0.99 17.18 -15.14
C TYR A 31 -1.42 18.56 -15.64
N GLN A 32 -1.63 18.66 -16.94
CA GLN A 32 -2.28 19.82 -17.54
C GLN A 32 -3.74 19.88 -17.11
N ALA A 33 -4.28 21.09 -17.01
CA ALA A 33 -5.71 21.33 -16.87
C ALA A 33 -6.28 21.64 -18.28
N PRO A 34 -6.72 20.63 -19.05
CA PRO A 34 -7.21 20.86 -20.42
C PRO A 34 -8.56 21.59 -20.44
N ILE A 35 -9.30 21.59 -19.33
CA ILE A 35 -10.62 22.20 -19.26
C ILE A 35 -10.49 23.70 -18.93
N ASP A 36 -11.11 24.52 -19.77
CA ASP A 36 -11.19 25.97 -19.58
C ASP A 36 -11.95 26.31 -18.27
N PRO A 37 -11.47 27.27 -17.45
CA PRO A 37 -12.15 27.69 -16.22
C PRO A 37 -13.61 28.12 -16.41
N THR A 38 -13.99 28.59 -17.60
CA THR A 38 -15.37 28.93 -17.96
C THR A 38 -16.25 27.69 -18.00
N VAL A 39 -15.74 26.59 -18.56
CA VAL A 39 -16.46 25.30 -18.59
C VAL A 39 -16.65 24.77 -17.17
N ILE A 40 -15.59 24.85 -16.35
CA ILE A 40 -15.64 24.50 -14.92
C ILE A 40 -16.71 25.33 -14.20
N ARG A 41 -16.76 26.65 -14.43
CA ARG A 41 -17.77 27.53 -13.85
C ARG A 41 -19.18 27.12 -14.26
N VAL A 42 -19.41 26.83 -15.54
CA VAL A 42 -20.71 26.38 -16.05
C VAL A 42 -21.13 25.05 -15.41
N SER A 43 -20.21 24.09 -15.27
CA SER A 43 -20.47 22.83 -14.57
C SER A 43 -20.81 23.07 -13.09
N GLY A 44 -20.09 23.97 -12.43
CA GLY A 44 -20.37 24.37 -11.05
C GLY A 44 -21.74 25.01 -10.87
N GLU A 45 -22.12 25.93 -11.76
CA GLU A 45 -23.44 26.58 -11.75
C GLU A 45 -24.58 25.57 -11.86
N LYS A 46 -24.43 24.50 -12.66
CA LYS A 46 -25.43 23.41 -12.75
C LYS A 46 -25.58 22.65 -11.43
N LEU A 47 -24.51 22.54 -10.65
CA LEU A 47 -24.47 21.77 -9.40
C LEU A 47 -24.80 22.62 -8.16
N LYS A 48 -24.74 23.95 -8.25
CA LYS A 48 -24.78 24.87 -7.09
C LYS A 48 -26.01 24.68 -6.19
N LEU A 49 -27.19 24.46 -6.77
CA LEU A 49 -28.43 24.29 -6.01
C LEU A 49 -28.38 23.04 -5.10
N SER A 50 -27.76 21.97 -5.58
CA SER A 50 -27.66 20.71 -4.82
C SER A 50 -26.83 20.87 -3.55
N LEU A 51 -25.86 21.80 -3.54
CA LEU A 51 -25.00 22.05 -2.39
C LEU A 51 -25.81 22.55 -1.20
N PHE A 52 -26.83 23.39 -1.44
CA PHE A 52 -27.60 24.07 -0.39
C PHE A 52 -28.96 23.44 -0.11
N ALA A 53 -29.33 22.38 -0.83
CA ALA A 53 -30.55 21.64 -0.55
C ALA A 53 -30.43 20.91 0.80
N LYS A 54 -31.34 21.19 1.75
CA LYS A 54 -31.42 20.47 3.03
C LYS A 54 -32.45 19.35 2.91
N PHE A 55 -32.02 18.08 2.91
CA PHE A 55 -32.89 16.89 3.05
C PHE A 55 -34.25 16.96 2.31
N GLY A 56 -34.27 17.40 1.05
CA GLY A 56 -35.48 17.43 0.22
C GLY A 56 -36.49 18.55 0.50
N LEU A 57 -36.30 19.39 1.53
CA LEU A 57 -37.15 20.55 1.81
C LEU A 57 -36.35 21.86 1.72
N PHE A 58 -36.98 22.91 1.19
CA PHE A 58 -36.43 24.26 1.05
C PHE A 58 -35.18 24.35 0.15
N LYS A 59 -35.35 24.03 -1.15
CA LYS A 59 -34.33 24.40 -2.15
C LYS A 59 -34.31 25.93 -2.30
N PRO A 60 -33.15 26.59 -2.14
CA PRO A 60 -33.03 28.01 -2.43
C PRO A 60 -33.30 28.28 -3.90
N LYS A 61 -33.71 29.50 -4.22
CA LYS A 61 -33.84 29.92 -5.62
C LYS A 61 -32.46 30.04 -6.28
N PRO A 62 -32.32 29.81 -7.59
CA PRO A 62 -31.03 29.91 -8.28
C PRO A 62 -30.33 31.26 -8.08
N GLU A 63 -31.10 32.34 -7.97
CA GLU A 63 -30.60 33.71 -7.79
C GLU A 63 -30.11 33.98 -6.37
N GLU A 64 -30.52 33.15 -5.40
CA GLU A 64 -30.07 33.23 -4.01
C GLU A 64 -28.68 32.63 -3.81
N ILE A 65 -28.20 31.83 -4.76
CA ILE A 65 -26.86 31.26 -4.73
C ILE A 65 -25.99 31.99 -5.74
N GLN A 66 -25.05 32.77 -5.24
CA GLN A 66 -24.07 33.49 -6.02
C GLN A 66 -22.73 32.77 -6.04
N PHE A 67 -22.12 32.74 -7.21
CA PHE A 67 -20.72 32.38 -7.37
C PHE A 67 -19.84 33.47 -6.76
N VAL A 68 -18.87 33.05 -5.95
CA VAL A 68 -17.94 33.96 -5.27
C VAL A 68 -16.56 33.89 -5.90
N SER A 69 -16.00 32.70 -6.05
CA SER A 69 -14.65 32.53 -6.57
C SER A 69 -14.41 31.16 -7.18
N ILE A 70 -13.41 31.10 -8.05
CA ILE A 70 -12.84 29.87 -8.62
C ILE A 70 -11.34 29.90 -8.38
N GLU A 71 -10.83 28.86 -7.75
CA GLU A 71 -9.41 28.70 -7.45
C GLU A 71 -8.92 27.40 -8.06
N LYS A 72 -7.95 27.48 -8.97
CA LYS A 72 -7.22 26.31 -9.44
C LYS A 72 -6.17 25.94 -8.39
N TYR A 73 -6.10 24.67 -8.05
CA TYR A 73 -5.02 24.12 -7.22
C TYR A 73 -4.63 22.74 -7.75
N TYR A 74 -3.55 22.19 -7.22
CA TYR A 74 -3.13 20.83 -7.55
C TYR A 74 -3.24 19.93 -6.33
N GLU A 75 -3.85 18.77 -6.54
CA GLU A 75 -3.94 17.73 -5.53
C GLU A 75 -2.97 16.59 -5.88
N PRO A 76 -2.02 16.27 -4.98
CA PRO A 76 -1.06 15.22 -5.24
C PRO A 76 -1.56 13.81 -4.89
N TYR A 77 -1.10 12.86 -5.69
CA TYR A 77 -1.29 11.42 -5.50
C TYR A 77 0.05 10.70 -5.71
N MET A 78 0.38 9.76 -4.83
CA MET A 78 1.55 8.89 -4.99
C MET A 78 1.13 7.60 -5.69
N VAL A 79 1.75 7.29 -6.83
CA VAL A 79 1.55 6.03 -7.56
C VAL A 79 2.82 5.21 -7.47
N ILE A 80 2.74 4.04 -6.86
CA ILE A 80 3.90 3.23 -6.49
C ILE A 80 3.65 1.77 -6.87
N SER A 81 4.62 1.14 -7.53
CA SER A 81 4.64 -0.29 -7.78
C SER A 81 5.93 -0.90 -7.22
N GLY A 82 5.82 -2.08 -6.64
CA GLY A 82 6.97 -2.73 -6.02
C GLY A 82 6.71 -4.18 -5.68
N ARG A 83 7.73 -4.83 -5.15
CA ARG A 83 7.66 -6.21 -4.68
C ARG A 83 8.58 -6.43 -3.48
N TYR A 84 8.21 -7.39 -2.66
CA TYR A 84 9.04 -7.95 -1.61
C TYR A 84 9.18 -9.45 -1.87
N PHE A 85 10.41 -9.91 -1.95
CA PHE A 85 10.75 -11.31 -2.19
C PHE A 85 11.59 -11.84 -1.03
N LEU A 86 11.24 -13.03 -0.56
CA LEU A 86 11.88 -13.71 0.55
C LEU A 86 12.06 -15.20 0.23
N ASP A 87 13.29 -15.63 0.13
CA ASP A 87 13.72 -17.02 0.06
C ASP A 87 14.31 -17.40 1.42
N TYR A 88 13.65 -18.31 2.12
CA TYR A 88 13.95 -18.59 3.52
C TYR A 88 13.69 -20.06 3.87
N TYR A 89 14.34 -20.51 4.93
CA TYR A 89 14.02 -21.74 5.61
C TYR A 89 13.09 -21.44 6.79
N ARG A 90 12.18 -22.38 7.07
CA ARG A 90 11.46 -22.47 8.35
C ARG A 90 11.76 -23.81 9.01
N LYS A 91 11.68 -23.83 10.34
CA LYS A 91 11.70 -25.09 11.09
C LYS A 91 10.34 -25.76 10.98
N CYS A 92 10.34 -27.07 10.82
CA CYS A 92 9.12 -27.88 10.80
C CYS A 92 9.35 -29.17 11.59
N THR A 93 8.24 -29.78 12.01
CA THR A 93 8.24 -31.10 12.64
C THR A 93 7.28 -32.00 11.89
N TYR A 94 7.83 -33.03 11.23
CA TYR A 94 7.04 -34.06 10.58
C TYR A 94 6.63 -35.10 11.62
N THR A 95 5.35 -35.46 11.63
CA THR A 95 4.82 -36.50 12.52
C THR A 95 4.37 -37.69 11.69
N PHE A 96 5.03 -38.83 11.89
CA PHE A 96 4.70 -40.08 11.22
C PHE A 96 3.98 -41.00 12.20
N ARG A 97 2.77 -41.42 11.87
CA ARG A 97 2.08 -42.46 12.62
C ARG A 97 2.70 -43.82 12.28
N VAL A 98 2.89 -44.64 13.30
CA VAL A 98 3.39 -46.01 13.17
C VAL A 98 2.48 -46.99 13.90
N ASP A 99 2.58 -48.27 13.56
CA ASP A 99 1.83 -49.32 14.24
C ASP A 99 2.24 -49.46 15.71
N ASP A 100 1.31 -49.91 16.54
CA ASP A 100 1.51 -50.01 17.99
C ASP A 100 2.63 -50.98 18.39
N ALA A 101 2.95 -51.95 17.53
CA ALA A 101 4.02 -52.92 17.77
C ALA A 101 5.43 -52.40 17.42
N VAL A 102 5.54 -51.24 16.75
CA VAL A 102 6.82 -50.67 16.32
C VAL A 102 7.60 -50.16 17.53
N LYS A 103 8.80 -50.71 17.73
CA LYS A 103 9.69 -50.34 18.85
C LYS A 103 10.72 -49.28 18.49
N GLU A 104 11.14 -49.23 17.23
CA GLU A 104 12.14 -48.29 16.71
C GLU A 104 11.86 -48.04 15.23
N VAL A 105 12.08 -46.80 14.78
CA VAL A 105 12.08 -46.41 13.37
C VAL A 105 13.48 -45.90 13.03
N VAL A 106 14.06 -46.38 11.93
CA VAL A 106 15.35 -45.91 11.43
C VAL A 106 15.13 -45.10 10.16
N LEU A 107 15.45 -43.80 10.18
CA LEU A 107 15.35 -42.90 9.03
C LEU A 107 16.70 -42.21 8.81
N LEU A 108 17.21 -42.28 7.58
CA LEU A 108 18.50 -41.68 7.20
C LEU A 108 19.65 -42.10 8.15
N GLY A 109 19.63 -43.35 8.63
CA GLY A 109 20.61 -43.88 9.58
C GLY A 109 20.42 -43.48 11.05
N ASN A 110 19.44 -42.63 11.36
CA ASN A 110 19.13 -42.21 12.73
C ASN A 110 17.97 -43.03 13.30
N LYS A 111 18.08 -43.41 14.57
CA LYS A 111 17.08 -44.17 15.31
C LYS A 111 16.12 -43.23 16.04
N PHE A 112 14.82 -43.45 15.87
CA PHE A 112 13.76 -42.72 16.53
C PHE A 112 12.86 -43.69 17.29
N ILE A 113 12.56 -43.37 18.55
CA ILE A 113 11.68 -44.18 19.39
C ILE A 113 10.26 -43.62 19.30
N PRO A 114 9.25 -44.41 18.90
CA PRO A 114 7.88 -43.91 18.81
C PRO A 114 7.31 -43.48 20.17
N GLU A 115 6.76 -42.27 20.23
CA GLU A 115 6.03 -41.68 21.35
C GLU A 115 4.55 -42.07 21.32
N GLU A 116 3.89 -42.08 22.48
CA GLU A 116 2.45 -42.37 22.61
C GLU A 116 1.61 -41.08 22.50
N SER A 117 0.44 -41.19 21.86
CA SER A 117 -0.52 -40.09 21.78
C SER A 117 -1.54 -40.15 22.91
N ASN A 118 -1.73 -39.03 23.60
CA ASN A 118 -2.79 -38.87 24.61
C ASN A 118 -4.19 -38.71 24.00
N ALA A 119 -4.31 -38.64 22.67
CA ALA A 119 -5.57 -38.42 21.96
C ALA A 119 -6.29 -39.73 21.60
N GLY A 120 -6.83 -40.42 22.61
CA GLY A 120 -8.02 -41.29 22.52
C GLY A 120 -7.98 -42.57 21.67
N ARG A 121 -6.90 -42.84 20.93
CA ARG A 121 -6.62 -44.14 20.30
C ARG A 121 -5.14 -44.42 20.50
N ASN A 122 -4.78 -45.63 20.95
CA ASN A 122 -3.41 -46.12 20.94
C ASN A 122 -2.84 -45.88 19.54
N SER A 123 -2.01 -44.86 19.43
CA SER A 123 -1.38 -44.47 18.18
C SER A 123 -0.01 -43.97 18.55
N ARG A 124 1.00 -44.73 18.14
CA ARG A 124 2.39 -44.34 18.29
C ARG A 124 2.80 -43.45 17.13
N PHE A 125 3.67 -42.49 17.38
CA PHE A 125 4.18 -41.61 16.34
C PHE A 125 5.66 -41.30 16.55
N VAL A 126 6.33 -40.97 15.45
CA VAL A 126 7.69 -40.45 15.46
C VAL A 126 7.65 -39.00 14.98
N LYS A 127 8.31 -38.12 15.73
CA LYS A 127 8.54 -36.73 15.33
C LYS A 127 9.94 -36.60 14.73
N VAL A 128 10.03 -36.00 13.56
CA VAL A 128 11.30 -35.68 12.91
C VAL A 128 11.35 -34.17 12.68
N ASN A 129 12.37 -33.54 13.24
CA ASN A 129 12.63 -32.12 12.98
C ASN A 129 13.32 -31.97 11.64
N GLY A 130 12.86 -30.99 10.87
CA GLY A 130 13.46 -30.63 9.59
C GLY A 130 13.40 -29.13 9.35
N GLU A 131 13.95 -28.73 8.22
CA GLU A 131 13.75 -27.39 7.69
C GLU A 131 13.20 -27.47 6.28
N GLU A 132 12.28 -26.58 5.95
CA GLU A 132 11.71 -26.43 4.61
C GLU A 132 12.18 -25.10 4.03
N ARG A 133 12.64 -25.09 2.78
CA ARG A 133 12.92 -23.86 2.03
C ARG A 133 11.66 -23.42 1.30
N LEU A 134 11.26 -22.16 1.48
CA LEU A 134 10.11 -21.56 0.84
C LEU A 134 10.48 -20.25 0.18
N ASN A 135 9.72 -19.91 -0.86
CA ASN A 135 9.73 -18.59 -1.47
C ASN A 135 8.41 -17.89 -1.17
N ASN A 136 8.48 -16.65 -0.71
CA ASN A 136 7.36 -15.74 -0.59
C ASN A 136 7.61 -14.52 -1.47
N GLU A 137 6.64 -14.16 -2.30
CA GLU A 137 6.68 -12.95 -3.12
C GLU A 137 5.38 -12.17 -2.95
N THR A 138 5.49 -10.92 -2.53
CA THR A 138 4.37 -9.99 -2.41
C THR A 138 4.58 -8.85 -3.39
N LYS A 139 3.68 -8.68 -4.36
CA LYS A 139 3.67 -7.55 -5.29
C LYS A 139 2.62 -6.53 -4.86
N VAL A 140 2.89 -5.25 -5.11
CA VAL A 140 1.96 -4.18 -4.76
C VAL A 140 1.89 -3.13 -5.85
N PHE A 141 0.69 -2.60 -6.03
CA PHE A 141 0.43 -1.37 -6.77
C PHE A 141 -0.46 -0.49 -5.90
N LEU A 142 0.04 0.68 -5.51
CA LEU A 142 -0.61 1.61 -4.60
C LEU A 142 -0.87 2.94 -5.30
N VAL A 143 -2.06 3.49 -5.06
CA VAL A 143 -2.40 4.89 -5.31
C VAL A 143 -2.75 5.50 -3.96
N LEU A 144 -1.96 6.47 -3.50
CA LEU A 144 -2.11 7.08 -2.19
C LEU A 144 -2.44 8.56 -2.32
N ASP A 145 -3.31 9.07 -1.44
CA ASP A 145 -3.57 10.49 -1.30
C ASP A 145 -2.39 11.22 -0.63
N LYS A 146 -2.49 12.55 -0.52
CA LYS A 146 -1.48 13.40 0.12
C LYS A 146 -1.14 13.04 1.58
N ASN A 147 -1.97 12.24 2.24
CA ASN A 147 -1.77 11.80 3.62
C ASN A 147 -1.27 10.34 3.69
N GLY A 148 -0.96 9.71 2.55
CA GLY A 148 -0.51 8.31 2.49
C GLY A 148 -1.63 7.28 2.64
N ARG A 149 -2.90 7.68 2.49
CA ARG A 149 -4.06 6.77 2.57
C ARG A 149 -4.45 6.29 1.19
N ASP A 150 -5.02 5.10 1.09
CA ASP A 150 -5.47 4.55 -0.19
C ASP A 150 -6.47 5.47 -0.88
N ALA A 151 -6.18 5.77 -2.13
CA ALA A 151 -7.02 6.54 -3.03
C ALA A 151 -7.50 5.64 -4.17
N MET A 152 -8.73 5.88 -4.64
CA MET A 152 -9.27 5.19 -5.80
C MET A 152 -8.64 5.73 -7.08
N LEU A 153 -8.35 4.84 -8.03
CA LEU A 153 -7.72 5.20 -9.32
C LEU A 153 -8.58 6.20 -10.14
N ASN A 154 -9.91 6.16 -9.99
CA ASN A 154 -10.80 7.11 -10.66
C ASN A 154 -10.59 8.58 -10.24
N LYS A 155 -9.94 8.83 -9.09
CA LYS A 155 -9.51 10.17 -8.68
C LYS A 155 -8.30 10.65 -9.47
N LEU A 156 -7.66 9.80 -10.26
CA LEU A 156 -6.47 10.11 -11.03
C LEU A 156 -6.74 9.92 -12.54
N PRO A 157 -7.59 10.77 -13.16
CA PRO A 157 -7.81 10.69 -14.59
C PRO A 157 -6.52 10.97 -15.35
N SER A 158 -6.35 10.27 -16.48
CA SER A 158 -5.18 10.47 -17.34
C SER A 158 -5.24 11.84 -18.02
N ALA A 159 -4.13 12.55 -18.01
CA ALA A 159 -3.96 13.82 -18.71
C ALA A 159 -2.50 13.97 -19.20
N PRO A 160 -2.25 14.83 -20.20
CA PRO A 160 -0.90 15.19 -20.59
C PRO A 160 -0.12 15.81 -19.42
N ALA A 161 1.17 15.51 -19.34
CA ALA A 161 2.05 16.12 -18.36
C ALA A 161 2.50 17.52 -18.78
N GLU A 162 2.62 18.42 -17.81
CA GLU A 162 3.24 19.73 -17.98
C GLU A 162 4.71 19.59 -18.40
N LYS A 163 5.16 20.45 -19.31
CA LYS A 163 6.55 20.43 -19.82
C LYS A 163 7.57 20.77 -18.74
N ASN A 164 7.19 21.59 -17.76
CA ASN A 164 8.08 22.03 -16.69
C ASN A 164 7.38 21.95 -15.31
N PRO A 165 7.27 20.73 -14.72
CA PRO A 165 6.57 20.50 -13.47
C PRO A 165 7.03 21.41 -12.32
N SER A 166 8.35 21.60 -12.17
CA SER A 166 8.92 22.39 -11.06
C SER A 166 8.53 23.87 -11.11
N LYS A 167 8.36 24.43 -12.32
CA LYS A 167 7.85 25.80 -12.50
C LYS A 167 6.41 25.91 -11.99
N ILE A 168 5.55 24.95 -12.36
CA ILE A 168 4.14 24.95 -11.95
C ILE A 168 4.03 24.77 -10.44
N LEU A 169 4.78 23.83 -9.85
CA LEU A 169 4.76 23.63 -8.39
C LEU A 169 5.15 24.91 -7.64
N LYS A 170 6.16 25.64 -8.11
CA LYS A 170 6.56 26.94 -7.53
C LYS A 170 5.50 28.03 -7.71
N GLU A 171 4.90 28.14 -8.90
CA GLU A 171 3.83 29.13 -9.17
C GLU A 171 2.62 28.94 -8.25
N PHE A 172 2.30 27.68 -7.89
CA PHE A 172 1.21 27.35 -6.98
C PHE A 172 1.63 27.19 -5.52
N GLY A 173 2.91 27.48 -5.18
CA GLY A 173 3.42 27.38 -3.81
C GLY A 173 3.31 25.98 -3.20
N ILE A 174 3.41 24.93 -4.02
CA ILE A 174 3.25 23.55 -3.59
C ILE A 174 4.57 23.02 -3.05
N GLU A 175 4.56 22.61 -1.78
CA GLU A 175 5.66 21.88 -1.18
C GLU A 175 5.68 20.44 -1.68
N GLU A 176 6.85 19.98 -2.13
CA GLU A 176 7.03 18.59 -2.54
C GLU A 176 7.11 17.66 -1.33
N PHE A 177 6.64 16.43 -1.49
CA PHE A 177 6.74 15.40 -0.46
C PHE A 177 8.20 15.14 -0.08
N ALA A 178 8.43 14.84 1.21
CA ALA A 178 9.70 14.31 1.67
C ALA A 178 10.15 13.12 0.80
N GLU A 179 11.44 13.06 0.49
CA GLU A 179 11.96 12.20 -0.58
C GLU A 179 11.58 10.73 -0.42
N ASN A 180 11.46 10.20 0.81
CA ASN A 180 11.26 8.76 1.06
C ASN A 180 9.97 8.42 1.83
N ALA A 181 9.01 9.34 1.91
CA ALA A 181 7.77 9.11 2.66
C ALA A 181 6.96 7.90 2.15
N ASP A 182 6.94 7.72 0.82
CA ASP A 182 6.29 6.62 0.12
C ASP A 182 6.95 5.26 0.38
N ILE A 183 8.28 5.22 0.48
CA ILE A 183 9.05 3.99 0.68
C ILE A 183 8.65 3.32 2.00
N ASN A 184 8.53 4.11 3.07
CA ASN A 184 8.19 3.58 4.39
C ASN A 184 6.79 2.97 4.41
N ILE A 185 5.82 3.64 3.77
CA ILE A 185 4.44 3.14 3.65
C ILE A 185 4.42 1.78 2.93
N VAL A 186 5.16 1.65 1.82
CA VAL A 186 5.25 0.39 1.07
C VAL A 186 5.91 -0.69 1.93
N ARG A 187 7.06 -0.38 2.53
CA ARG A 187 7.82 -1.32 3.37
C ARG A 187 6.96 -1.86 4.50
N GLU A 188 6.25 -1.00 5.22
CA GLU A 188 5.35 -1.40 6.30
C GLU A 188 4.22 -2.33 5.83
N ARG A 189 3.75 -2.16 4.59
CA ARG A 189 2.67 -2.99 4.02
C ARG A 189 3.14 -4.36 3.56
N ILE A 190 4.31 -4.47 2.92
CA ILE A 190 4.70 -5.71 2.21
C ILE A 190 5.93 -6.43 2.76
N ALA A 191 6.84 -5.74 3.46
CA ALA A 191 8.07 -6.34 3.97
C ALA A 191 7.80 -7.05 5.32
N LYS A 192 7.01 -8.12 5.27
CA LYS A 192 6.62 -8.92 6.45
C LYS A 192 7.31 -10.28 6.40
N ARG A 193 8.29 -10.47 7.30
CA ARG A 193 8.91 -11.78 7.54
C ARG A 193 7.92 -12.70 8.29
N PRO A 194 7.76 -13.97 7.88
CA PRO A 194 6.96 -14.96 8.61
C PRO A 194 7.49 -15.21 10.02
N ALA A 195 6.59 -15.55 10.95
CA ALA A 195 6.94 -15.81 12.35
C ALA A 195 7.73 -17.12 12.56
N ASP A 196 7.58 -18.08 11.64
CA ASP A 196 8.24 -19.39 11.65
C ASP A 196 9.59 -19.41 10.91
N LEU A 197 10.05 -18.25 10.42
CA LEU A 197 11.32 -18.10 9.72
C LEU A 197 12.50 -18.52 10.61
N SER A 198 13.35 -19.42 10.09
CA SER A 198 14.56 -19.89 10.76
C SER A 198 15.83 -19.25 10.19
N ARG A 199 15.93 -19.16 8.86
CA ARG A 199 17.11 -18.63 8.17
C ARG A 199 16.73 -18.02 6.83
N ILE A 200 17.32 -16.88 6.49
CA ILE A 200 17.12 -16.22 5.20
C ILE A 200 18.23 -16.64 4.24
N ILE A 201 17.86 -16.98 3.01
CA ILE A 201 18.79 -17.17 1.89
C ILE A 201 18.89 -15.90 1.07
N GLU A 202 17.74 -15.30 0.76
CA GLU A 202 17.68 -14.04 0.04
C GLU A 202 16.45 -13.24 0.47
N GLU A 203 16.65 -11.94 0.61
CA GLU A 203 15.58 -10.99 0.88
C GLU A 203 15.80 -9.75 0.03
N VAL A 204 14.79 -9.41 -0.78
CA VAL A 204 14.82 -8.30 -1.73
C VAL A 204 13.59 -7.44 -1.53
N PHE A 205 13.80 -6.15 -1.27
CA PHE A 205 12.76 -5.13 -1.27
C PHE A 205 12.96 -4.22 -2.49
N GLU A 206 11.97 -4.20 -3.38
CA GLU A 206 12.06 -3.49 -4.65
C GLU A 206 10.89 -2.53 -4.82
N ILE A 207 11.19 -1.30 -5.23
CA ILE A 207 10.22 -0.34 -5.73
C ILE A 207 10.58 -0.07 -7.18
N ASN A 208 9.81 -0.64 -8.10
CA ASN A 208 10.09 -0.65 -9.53
C ASN A 208 9.68 0.69 -10.16
N GLU A 209 8.56 1.26 -9.70
CA GLU A 209 8.10 2.57 -10.14
C GLU A 209 7.53 3.36 -8.97
N ARG A 210 7.84 4.66 -8.92
CA ARG A 210 7.24 5.59 -7.96
C ARG A 210 7.15 6.98 -8.55
N SER A 211 5.95 7.54 -8.54
CA SER A 211 5.68 8.87 -9.07
C SER A 211 4.76 9.64 -8.13
N VAL A 212 4.98 10.95 -8.01
CA VAL A 212 3.99 11.88 -7.45
C VAL A 212 3.32 12.58 -8.61
N ILE A 213 2.00 12.40 -8.72
CA ILE A 213 1.17 12.98 -9.76
C ILE A 213 0.31 14.08 -9.15
N TYR A 214 0.56 15.30 -9.58
CA TYR A 214 -0.20 16.49 -9.19
C TYR A 214 -1.34 16.68 -10.19
N THR A 215 -2.57 16.42 -9.73
CA THR A 215 -3.79 16.53 -10.54
C THR A 215 -4.43 17.90 -10.38
N PRO A 216 -4.81 18.61 -11.45
CA PRO A 216 -5.45 19.91 -11.33
C PRO A 216 -6.88 19.75 -10.79
N ARG A 217 -7.24 20.61 -9.86
CA ARG A 217 -8.56 20.72 -9.24
C ARG A 217 -9.01 22.16 -9.29
N PHE A 218 -10.32 22.36 -9.34
CA PHE A 218 -10.93 23.67 -9.19
C PHE A 218 -11.83 23.68 -7.98
N LYS A 219 -11.54 24.60 -7.05
CA LYS A 219 -12.37 24.90 -5.89
C LYS A 219 -13.28 26.07 -6.25
N LEU A 220 -14.59 25.82 -6.27
CA LEU A 220 -15.60 26.84 -6.51
C LEU A 220 -16.28 27.18 -5.18
N LEU A 221 -16.32 28.45 -4.85
CA LEU A 221 -17.03 28.97 -3.68
C LEU A 221 -18.36 29.57 -4.11
N PHE A 222 -19.43 29.11 -3.47
CA PHE A 222 -20.78 29.66 -3.62
C PHE A 222 -21.26 30.19 -2.29
N ARG A 223 -22.04 31.27 -2.32
CA ARG A 223 -22.67 31.87 -1.15
C ARG A 223 -24.16 31.98 -1.35
N ASN A 224 -24.93 31.56 -0.34
CA ASN A 224 -26.34 31.87 -0.25
C ASN A 224 -26.50 33.29 0.31
N VAL A 225 -26.98 34.24 -0.51
CA VAL A 225 -27.06 35.65 -0.12
C VAL A 225 -28.12 35.95 0.95
N LYS A 226 -29.09 35.05 1.15
CA LYS A 226 -30.12 35.21 2.19
C LYS A 226 -29.63 34.77 3.56
N THR A 227 -28.86 33.70 3.61
CA THR A 227 -28.42 33.08 4.86
C THR A 227 -26.97 33.42 5.22
N GLY A 228 -26.19 33.90 4.25
CA GLY A 228 -24.74 34.07 4.36
C GLY A 228 -23.95 32.75 4.31
N GLU A 229 -24.62 31.59 4.20
CA GLU A 229 -23.96 30.29 4.16
C GLU A 229 -23.06 30.17 2.92
N GLU A 230 -21.84 29.69 3.12
CA GLU A 230 -20.89 29.40 2.04
C GLU A 230 -20.67 27.91 1.89
N LYS A 231 -20.59 27.44 0.64
CA LYS A 231 -20.26 26.06 0.32
C LYS A 231 -19.27 25.97 -0.81
N THR A 232 -18.42 24.97 -0.70
CA THR A 232 -17.38 24.67 -1.67
C THR A 232 -17.77 23.46 -2.51
N LEU A 233 -17.53 23.57 -3.81
CA LEU A 233 -17.58 22.47 -4.77
C LEU A 233 -16.18 22.27 -5.35
N VAL A 234 -15.71 21.03 -5.37
CA VAL A 234 -14.45 20.68 -6.04
C VAL A 234 -14.77 19.95 -7.33
N LEU A 235 -14.25 20.46 -8.43
CA LEU A 235 -14.32 19.81 -9.75
C LEU A 235 -12.93 19.38 -10.21
N ASP A 236 -12.88 18.25 -10.91
CA ASP A 236 -11.70 17.75 -11.58
C ASP A 236 -11.31 18.67 -12.75
N GLY A 237 -10.04 19.10 -12.82
CA GLY A 237 -9.54 19.99 -13.87
C GLY A 237 -9.27 19.30 -15.22
N VAL A 238 -9.37 17.98 -15.27
CA VAL A 238 -9.24 17.13 -16.46
C VAL A 238 -10.61 16.72 -16.99
N THR A 239 -11.55 16.31 -16.12
CA THR A 239 -12.85 15.76 -16.54
C THR A 239 -14.04 16.69 -16.29
N SER A 240 -13.88 17.75 -15.50
CA SER A 240 -14.95 18.63 -14.98
C SER A 240 -15.97 17.95 -14.06
N GLU A 241 -15.73 16.69 -13.67
CA GLU A 241 -16.60 15.94 -12.76
C GLU A 241 -16.42 16.38 -11.31
N LYS A 242 -17.47 16.21 -10.51
CA LYS A 242 -17.41 16.52 -9.08
C LYS A 242 -16.52 15.52 -8.35
N ILE A 243 -15.62 16.04 -7.53
CA ILE A 243 -14.82 15.27 -6.58
C ILE A 243 -15.49 15.33 -5.22
N GLY A 244 -15.91 14.18 -4.70
CA GLY A 244 -16.58 14.06 -3.39
C GLY A 244 -17.95 13.41 -3.47
#